data_AF-A0A9D6UGV2-F1
#
_entry.id   AF-A0A9D6UGV2-F1
#
_cell.length_a   1.000
_cell.length_b   1.000
_cell.length_c   1.000
_cell.angle_alpha   90.00
_cell.angle_beta   90.00
_cell.angle_gamma   90.00
#
_symmetry.space_group_name_H-M   'P 1'
#
loop_
_entity.id
_entity.type
_entity.pdbx_description
1 polymer ?
#
loop_
_entity_poly.entity_id
_entity_poly.type
_entity_poly.pdbx_seq_one_letter_code
_entity_poly.pdbx_strand_id
1 'polypeptide(L)'
;MRILISLLIALFLMASQASAQETKVPIKEIQPVAQRSLETFSQLVTKENYRQMGFESPEEVRSATLGAPIQDFMVRLDKLKKYEPGSRPDELLTATSQVIYPVLVKGQVRSSITLSKTKESWQAVSFGGFNFVKLVSSTLMESSKVTGLDYSSYFLVRVPSLNLFFLGFRSNNELMLVPLTDNPKMEFKAGASMKAEKVFSAILPDAKAHNGLPR
;
A
#
# COMPACT_ATOMS: atom_id res chain seq x y z
N MET A 1 33.09 -44.33 -29.58
CA MET A 1 31.79 -44.46 -28.88
C MET A 1 31.94 -44.13 -27.38
N ARG A 2 32.40 -42.92 -27.02
CA ARG A 2 32.55 -42.43 -25.63
C ARG A 2 32.59 -40.89 -25.56
N ILE A 3 31.90 -40.19 -26.47
CA ILE A 3 31.86 -38.70 -26.51
C ILE A 3 30.40 -38.22 -26.69
N LEU A 4 29.43 -39.00 -26.21
CA LEU A 4 28.00 -38.70 -26.43
C LEU A 4 27.14 -38.89 -25.17
N ILE A 5 27.71 -38.71 -23.99
CA ILE A 5 27.03 -38.71 -22.68
C ILE A 5 27.98 -37.87 -21.80
N SER A 6 27.82 -36.56 -21.63
CA SER A 6 26.78 -35.92 -20.81
C SER A 6 26.75 -34.41 -21.11
N LEU A 7 26.54 -34.03 -22.37
CA LEU A 7 26.24 -32.65 -22.78
C LEU A 7 24.80 -32.21 -22.36
N LEU A 8 24.23 -32.87 -21.34
CA LEU A 8 22.82 -32.86 -20.99
C LEU A 8 22.57 -32.47 -19.51
N ILE A 9 23.52 -31.76 -18.88
CA ILE A 9 23.37 -31.23 -17.50
C ILE A 9 23.49 -29.69 -17.45
N ALA A 10 23.85 -29.03 -18.54
CA ALA A 10 23.97 -27.56 -18.58
C ALA A 10 22.66 -26.82 -18.97
N LEU A 11 21.55 -27.54 -19.21
CA LEU A 11 20.32 -26.96 -19.76
C LEU A 11 19.16 -26.79 -18.75
N PHE A 12 19.40 -26.92 -17.45
CA PHE A 12 18.35 -26.93 -16.42
C PHE A 12 18.60 -26.01 -15.19
N LEU A 13 19.31 -24.89 -15.36
CA LEU A 13 19.48 -23.89 -14.29
C LEU A 13 19.03 -22.47 -14.65
N MET A 14 18.35 -22.29 -15.79
CA MET A 14 17.80 -20.98 -16.21
C MET A 14 16.29 -20.82 -15.94
N ALA A 15 15.69 -21.68 -15.10
CA ALA A 15 14.27 -21.65 -14.81
C ALA A 15 14.00 -21.52 -13.31
N SER A 16 14.25 -20.34 -12.73
CA SER A 16 13.56 -19.81 -11.54
C SER A 16 14.20 -18.51 -11.02
N GLN A 17 14.36 -17.52 -11.89
CA GLN A 17 14.44 -16.13 -11.45
C GLN A 17 13.32 -15.29 -12.09
N ALA A 18 12.11 -15.83 -12.07
CA ALA A 18 10.93 -14.97 -11.97
C ALA A 18 10.80 -14.55 -10.50
N SER A 19 11.81 -13.83 -10.01
CA SER A 19 11.66 -13.09 -8.76
C SER A 19 10.51 -12.14 -8.98
N ALA A 20 9.51 -12.18 -8.10
CA ALA A 20 8.32 -11.35 -8.12
C ALA A 20 8.72 -9.89 -8.37
N GLN A 21 8.64 -9.47 -9.63
CA GLN A 21 8.78 -8.08 -9.98
C GLN A 21 7.52 -7.42 -9.42
N GLU A 22 7.62 -6.85 -8.23
CA GLU A 22 6.63 -5.92 -7.71
C GLU A 22 6.29 -4.98 -8.86
N THR A 23 5.07 -5.10 -9.39
CA THR A 23 4.62 -4.29 -10.52
C THR A 23 4.45 -2.88 -10.00
N LYS A 24 5.56 -2.14 -9.92
CA LYS A 24 5.55 -0.71 -9.62
C LYS A 24 4.60 -0.07 -10.61
N VAL A 25 3.54 0.58 -10.13
CA VAL A 25 2.58 1.20 -11.02
C VAL A 25 3.31 2.22 -11.91
N PRO A 26 3.08 2.19 -13.23
CA PRO A 26 3.74 3.10 -14.16
C PRO A 26 3.30 4.54 -13.89
N ILE A 27 4.08 5.27 -13.08
CA ILE A 27 3.79 6.66 -12.67
C ILE A 27 3.49 7.55 -13.87
N LYS A 28 4.21 7.35 -14.98
CA LYS A 28 4.00 8.09 -16.24
C LYS A 28 2.58 7.91 -16.83
N GLU A 29 1.96 6.74 -16.66
CA GLU A 29 0.60 6.46 -17.13
C GLU A 29 -0.45 7.11 -16.23
N ILE A 30 -0.23 7.09 -14.91
CA ILE A 30 -1.23 7.52 -13.92
C ILE A 30 -1.20 9.01 -13.63
N GLN A 31 -0.06 9.68 -13.78
CA GLN A 31 0.09 11.08 -13.37
C GLN A 31 -0.84 12.06 -14.11
N PRO A 32 -1.07 11.95 -15.43
CA PRO A 32 -2.06 12.78 -16.12
C PRO A 32 -3.50 12.54 -15.65
N VAL A 33 -3.82 11.33 -15.20
CA VAL A 33 -5.13 11.00 -14.62
C VAL A 33 -5.26 11.63 -13.23
N ALA A 34 -4.21 11.52 -12.41
CA ALA A 34 -4.16 12.13 -11.09
C ALA A 34 -4.34 13.66 -11.17
N GLN A 35 -3.65 14.32 -12.10
CA GLN A 35 -3.73 15.77 -12.27
C GLN A 35 -5.14 16.23 -12.65
N ARG A 36 -5.77 15.59 -13.65
CA ARG A 36 -7.17 15.85 -14.01
C ARG A 36 -8.13 15.57 -12.85
N SER A 37 -7.85 14.54 -12.07
CA SER A 37 -8.64 14.20 -10.89
C SER A 37 -8.52 15.28 -9.81
N LEU A 38 -7.35 15.90 -9.63
CA LEU A 38 -7.19 17.03 -8.71
C LEU A 38 -8.01 18.25 -9.15
N GLU A 39 -8.06 18.53 -10.44
CA GLU A 39 -8.93 19.59 -10.99
C GLU A 39 -10.40 19.29 -10.71
N THR A 40 -10.84 18.04 -10.94
CA THR A 40 -12.20 17.60 -10.60
C THR A 40 -12.45 17.73 -9.10
N PHE A 41 -11.50 17.32 -8.26
CA PHE A 41 -11.64 17.40 -6.81
C PHE A 41 -11.81 18.83 -6.33
N SER A 42 -11.06 19.77 -6.92
CA SER A 42 -11.21 21.20 -6.64
C SER A 42 -12.60 21.73 -6.95
N GLN A 43 -13.32 21.15 -7.91
CA GLN A 43 -14.69 21.54 -8.26
C GLN A 43 -15.73 20.92 -7.32
N LEU A 44 -15.41 19.78 -6.69
CA LEU A 44 -16.28 19.12 -5.71
C LEU A 44 -16.25 19.78 -4.33
N VAL A 45 -15.22 20.59 -4.05
CA VAL A 45 -15.10 21.33 -2.78
C VAL A 45 -15.95 22.60 -2.82
N THR A 46 -16.86 22.72 -1.87
CA THR A 46 -17.82 23.83 -1.74
C THR A 46 -17.73 24.47 -0.35
N LYS A 47 -18.44 25.61 -0.16
CA LYS A 47 -18.54 26.29 1.14
C LYS A 47 -19.17 25.41 2.21
N GLU A 48 -20.00 24.46 1.81
CA GLU A 48 -20.76 23.57 2.69
C GLU A 48 -19.94 22.34 3.10
N ASN A 49 -19.00 21.88 2.26
CA ASN A 49 -18.33 20.59 2.46
C ASN A 49 -16.80 20.65 2.67
N TYR A 50 -16.15 21.81 2.50
CA TYR A 50 -14.68 21.90 2.50
C TYR A 50 -14.00 21.26 3.72
N ARG A 51 -14.59 21.43 4.92
CA ARG A 51 -14.08 20.81 6.16
C ARG A 51 -14.15 19.29 6.13
N GLN A 52 -15.25 18.74 5.61
CA GLN A 52 -15.43 17.29 5.46
C GLN A 52 -14.46 16.72 4.42
N MET A 53 -14.10 17.53 3.42
CA MET A 53 -13.09 17.19 2.40
C MET A 53 -11.65 17.36 2.91
N GLY A 54 -11.45 17.94 4.11
CA GLY A 54 -10.15 18.04 4.78
C GLY A 54 -9.43 19.40 4.62
N PHE A 55 -10.09 20.40 4.05
CA PHE A 55 -9.55 21.73 3.81
C PHE A 55 -9.94 22.72 4.91
N GLU A 56 -9.17 23.81 5.04
CA GLU A 56 -9.42 24.92 5.97
C GLU A 56 -10.31 26.01 5.37
N SER A 57 -10.34 26.12 4.04
CA SER A 57 -11.32 26.95 3.33
C SER A 57 -11.62 26.38 1.93
N PRO A 58 -12.74 26.75 1.29
CA PRO A 58 -13.03 26.37 -0.08
C PRO A 58 -12.03 26.89 -1.11
N GLU A 59 -11.38 28.03 -0.84
CA GLU A 59 -10.40 28.63 -1.73
C GLU A 59 -9.03 27.92 -1.65
N GLU A 60 -8.73 27.33 -0.49
CA GLU A 60 -7.46 26.65 -0.22
C GLU A 60 -7.16 25.55 -1.26
N VAL A 61 -8.19 24.80 -1.67
CA VAL A 61 -8.07 23.68 -2.61
C VAL A 61 -7.48 24.09 -3.97
N ARG A 62 -7.61 25.36 -4.37
CA ARG A 62 -7.04 25.86 -5.64
C ARG A 62 -5.52 25.87 -5.65
N SER A 63 -4.91 25.90 -4.47
CA SER A 63 -3.45 25.81 -4.28
C SER A 63 -2.97 24.38 -4.02
N ALA A 64 -3.88 23.40 -4.08
CA ALA A 64 -3.55 22.04 -3.76
C ALA A 64 -2.63 21.41 -4.82
N THR A 65 -1.76 20.52 -4.38
CA THR A 65 -0.84 19.76 -5.23
C THR A 65 -0.91 18.28 -4.88
N LEU A 66 -0.52 17.41 -5.82
CA LEU A 66 -0.41 15.98 -5.57
C LEU A 66 0.91 15.64 -4.87
N GLY A 67 0.85 14.74 -3.89
CA GLY A 67 2.01 14.15 -3.24
C GLY A 67 2.55 12.93 -3.99
N ALA A 68 3.53 12.27 -3.37
CA ALA A 68 4.05 11.01 -3.89
C ALA A 68 2.93 9.94 -3.87
N PRO A 69 2.77 9.17 -4.96
CA PRO A 69 1.78 8.09 -5.01
C PRO A 69 2.15 6.96 -4.07
N ILE A 70 1.13 6.40 -3.41
CA ILE A 70 1.27 5.28 -2.49
C ILE A 70 0.54 4.08 -3.12
N GLN A 71 1.30 3.04 -3.43
CA GLN A 71 0.73 1.80 -3.97
C GLN A 71 -0.07 1.07 -2.89
N ASP A 72 -1.26 0.57 -3.23
CA ASP A 72 -2.06 -0.28 -2.33
C ASP A 72 -1.82 -1.77 -2.60
N PHE A 73 -1.66 -2.53 -1.53
CA PHE A 73 -1.58 -3.99 -1.51
C PHE A 73 -2.57 -4.53 -0.49
N MET A 74 -3.21 -5.64 -0.85
CA MET A 74 -4.14 -6.34 0.04
C MET A 74 -3.59 -7.71 0.43
N VAL A 75 -3.74 -8.06 1.70
CA VAL A 75 -3.64 -9.43 2.19
C VAL A 75 -5.05 -10.00 2.25
N ARG A 76 -5.32 -10.99 1.39
CA ARG A 76 -6.64 -11.63 1.34
C ARG A 76 -6.81 -12.63 2.47
N LEU A 77 -8.03 -12.71 3.03
CA LEU A 77 -8.35 -13.64 4.11
C LEU A 77 -8.08 -15.11 3.75
N ASP A 78 -8.43 -15.52 2.53
CA ASP A 78 -8.27 -16.91 2.08
C ASP A 78 -6.80 -17.33 1.95
N LYS A 79 -5.93 -16.40 1.53
CA LYS A 79 -4.47 -16.60 1.55
C LYS A 79 -3.94 -16.62 2.97
N LEU A 80 -4.35 -15.66 3.80
CA LEU A 80 -3.90 -15.55 5.18
C LEU A 80 -4.28 -16.77 6.02
N LYS A 81 -5.47 -17.35 5.84
CA LYS A 81 -5.88 -18.59 6.53
C LYS A 81 -4.97 -19.79 6.23
N LYS A 82 -4.34 -19.80 5.04
CA LYS A 82 -3.43 -20.85 4.57
C LYS A 82 -1.96 -20.53 4.86
N TYR A 83 -1.68 -19.38 5.47
CA TYR A 83 -0.32 -19.00 5.82
C TYR A 83 0.26 -19.94 6.88
N GLU A 84 1.49 -20.39 6.65
CA GLU A 84 2.28 -21.19 7.57
C GLU A 84 3.48 -20.35 8.05
N PRO A 85 3.70 -20.18 9.37
CA PRO A 85 4.90 -19.54 9.87
C PRO A 85 6.17 -20.18 9.31
N GLY A 86 7.17 -19.36 8.95
CA GLY A 86 8.35 -19.78 8.20
C GLY A 86 8.20 -19.79 6.67
N SER A 87 6.98 -19.70 6.13
CA SER A 87 6.77 -19.42 4.70
C SER A 87 6.98 -17.94 4.37
N ARG A 88 7.17 -17.62 3.08
CA ARG A 88 7.50 -16.27 2.60
C ARG A 88 6.32 -15.29 2.79
N PRO A 89 6.44 -14.27 3.67
CA PRO A 89 5.37 -13.29 3.90
C PRO A 89 4.94 -12.51 2.65
N ASP A 90 5.87 -12.31 1.71
CA ASP A 90 5.62 -11.57 0.46
C ASP A 90 4.51 -12.17 -0.40
N GLU A 91 4.33 -13.49 -0.35
CA GLU A 91 3.35 -14.20 -1.17
C GLU A 91 1.90 -13.89 -0.77
N LEU A 92 1.71 -13.35 0.44
CA LEU A 92 0.43 -12.85 0.93
C LEU A 92 0.04 -11.51 0.31
N LEU A 93 1.02 -10.70 -0.11
CA LEU A 93 0.77 -9.41 -0.74
C LEU A 93 0.14 -9.61 -2.12
N THR A 94 -1.04 -9.05 -2.30
CA THR A 94 -1.72 -9.01 -3.60
C THR A 94 -1.80 -7.55 -4.01
N ALA A 95 -1.04 -7.18 -5.04
CA ALA A 95 -1.11 -5.83 -5.61
C ALA A 95 -2.55 -5.53 -5.97
N THR A 96 -3.06 -4.39 -5.49
CA THR A 96 -4.34 -3.90 -5.97
C THR A 96 -4.10 -3.03 -7.18
N SER A 97 -5.12 -2.91 -8.02
CA SER A 97 -5.11 -1.95 -9.11
C SER A 97 -5.32 -0.52 -8.61
N GLN A 98 -4.98 -0.19 -7.37
CA GLN A 98 -5.24 1.11 -6.75
C GLN A 98 -3.97 1.84 -6.35
N VAL A 99 -4.00 3.16 -6.49
CA VAL A 99 -2.95 4.08 -6.04
C VAL A 99 -3.59 5.25 -5.33
N ILE A 100 -3.04 5.61 -4.17
CA ILE A 100 -3.51 6.74 -3.37
C ILE A 100 -2.54 7.89 -3.57
N TYR A 101 -3.07 9.04 -3.98
CA TYR A 101 -2.33 10.30 -4.01
C TYR A 101 -2.74 11.16 -2.82
N PRO A 102 -1.82 11.50 -1.91
CA PRO A 102 -2.04 12.57 -0.96
C PRO A 102 -2.27 13.90 -1.69
N VAL A 103 -3.26 14.66 -1.24
CA VAL A 103 -3.51 16.03 -1.69
C VAL A 103 -2.94 16.96 -0.64
N LEU A 104 -1.99 17.79 -1.05
CA LEU A 104 -1.23 18.67 -0.19
C LEU A 104 -1.66 20.12 -0.40
N VAL A 105 -1.62 20.92 0.66
CA VAL A 105 -1.59 22.37 0.57
C VAL A 105 -0.42 22.87 1.39
N LYS A 106 0.45 23.71 0.81
CA LYS A 106 1.67 24.23 1.48
C LYS A 106 2.51 23.09 2.10
N GLY A 107 2.59 21.95 1.41
CA GLY A 107 3.30 20.75 1.87
C GLY A 107 2.60 19.94 2.97
N GLN A 108 1.42 20.35 3.44
CA GLN A 108 0.65 19.61 4.46
C GLN A 108 -0.44 18.76 3.81
N VAL A 109 -0.57 17.51 4.26
CA VAL A 109 -1.58 16.59 3.75
C VAL A 109 -2.97 17.02 4.24
N ARG A 110 -3.83 17.37 3.27
CA ARG A 110 -5.22 17.77 3.51
C ARG A 110 -6.19 16.64 3.25
N SER A 111 -5.99 15.89 2.16
CA SER A 111 -6.95 14.90 1.68
C SER A 111 -6.27 13.87 0.78
N SER A 112 -7.05 13.04 0.09
CA SER A 112 -6.51 12.08 -0.89
C SER A 112 -7.39 11.90 -2.11
N ILE A 113 -6.77 11.41 -3.17
CA ILE A 113 -7.43 10.93 -4.39
C ILE A 113 -6.99 9.48 -4.58
N THR A 114 -7.93 8.57 -4.67
CA THR A 114 -7.64 7.16 -4.99
C THR A 114 -7.96 6.91 -6.45
N LEU A 115 -6.95 6.49 -7.20
CA LEU A 115 -7.10 6.01 -8.56
C LEU A 115 -7.23 4.49 -8.56
N SER A 116 -8.03 3.96 -9.48
CA SER A 116 -8.08 2.53 -9.76
C SER A 116 -7.96 2.26 -11.26
N LYS A 117 -7.24 1.20 -11.63
CA LYS A 117 -7.24 0.67 -12.99
C LYS A 117 -8.49 -0.18 -13.19
N THR A 118 -9.34 0.23 -14.13
CA THR A 118 -10.43 -0.61 -14.65
C THR A 118 -9.92 -1.41 -15.86
N LYS A 119 -10.80 -2.14 -16.55
CA LYS A 119 -10.41 -2.88 -17.76
C LYS A 119 -9.90 -1.96 -18.87
N GLU A 120 -10.36 -0.71 -18.90
CA GLU A 120 -10.16 0.21 -20.01
C GLU A 120 -9.15 1.32 -19.71
N SER A 121 -9.12 1.84 -18.47
CA SER A 121 -8.22 2.93 -18.11
C SER A 121 -8.09 3.13 -16.59
N TRP A 122 -7.15 3.98 -16.19
CA TRP A 122 -7.10 4.52 -14.84
C TRP A 122 -8.12 5.63 -14.66
N GLN A 123 -8.84 5.61 -13.55
CA GLN A 123 -9.80 6.65 -13.17
C GLN A 123 -9.79 6.89 -11.67
N ALA A 124 -10.21 8.08 -11.24
CA ALA A 124 -10.50 8.32 -9.83
C ALA A 124 -11.73 7.49 -9.39
N VAL A 125 -11.59 6.81 -8.27
CA VAL A 125 -12.67 6.04 -7.63
C VAL A 125 -13.04 6.57 -6.26
N SER A 126 -12.23 7.46 -5.69
CA SER A 126 -12.53 8.11 -4.42
C SER A 126 -11.80 9.46 -4.30
N PHE A 127 -12.48 10.40 -3.65
CA PHE A 127 -11.97 11.71 -3.25
C PHE A 127 -12.25 11.88 -1.75
N GLY A 128 -11.28 12.38 -0.98
CA GLY A 128 -11.45 12.59 0.46
C GLY A 128 -10.56 11.70 1.31
N GLY A 129 -11.09 11.23 2.45
CA GLY A 129 -10.36 10.31 3.35
C GLY A 129 -9.27 10.98 4.20
N PHE A 130 -9.45 12.25 4.56
CA PHE A 130 -8.41 13.07 5.20
C PHE A 130 -7.81 12.45 6.47
N ASN A 131 -8.61 11.84 7.35
CA ASN A 131 -8.11 11.19 8.55
C ASN A 131 -7.16 10.03 8.23
N PHE A 132 -7.58 9.18 7.29
CA PHE A 132 -6.81 7.99 6.90
C PHE A 132 -5.51 8.39 6.21
N VAL A 133 -5.55 9.26 5.21
CA VAL A 133 -4.33 9.67 4.49
C VAL A 133 -3.37 10.48 5.36
N LYS A 134 -3.87 11.27 6.33
CA LYS A 134 -3.02 11.93 7.32
C LYS A 134 -2.27 10.90 8.16
N LEU A 135 -2.97 9.86 8.64
CA LEU A 135 -2.35 8.77 9.41
C LEU A 135 -1.30 8.00 8.60
N VAL A 136 -1.62 7.66 7.34
CA VAL A 136 -0.67 7.03 6.43
C VAL A 136 0.56 7.92 6.22
N SER A 137 0.35 9.20 5.90
CA SER A 137 1.43 10.12 5.56
C SER A 137 2.32 10.48 6.76
N SER A 138 1.75 10.62 7.96
CA SER A 138 2.54 10.86 9.17
C SER A 138 3.37 9.63 9.53
N THR A 139 2.79 8.43 9.44
CA THR A 139 3.51 7.17 9.68
C THR A 139 4.62 6.96 8.65
N LEU A 140 4.38 7.33 7.39
CA LEU A 140 5.36 7.24 6.31
C LEU A 140 6.52 8.20 6.57
N MET A 141 6.23 9.47 6.85
CA MET A 141 7.24 10.47 7.17
C MET A 141 8.12 10.03 8.34
N GLU A 142 7.51 9.51 9.41
CA GLU A 142 8.27 9.06 10.58
C GLU A 142 9.12 7.82 10.27
N SER A 143 8.53 6.82 9.59
CA SER A 143 9.27 5.62 9.20
C SER A 143 10.44 5.95 8.26
N SER A 144 10.24 6.88 7.32
CA SER A 144 11.28 7.34 6.39
C SER A 144 12.44 8.00 7.13
N LYS A 145 12.18 8.81 8.16
CA LYS A 145 13.24 9.40 9.02
C LYS A 145 14.03 8.32 9.76
N VAL A 146 13.35 7.32 10.31
CA VAL A 146 13.98 6.25 11.10
C VAL A 146 14.83 5.33 10.22
N THR A 147 14.34 5.00 9.03
CA THR A 147 14.99 4.02 8.13
C THR A 147 15.96 4.66 7.13
N GLY A 148 15.81 5.96 6.84
CA GLY A 148 16.51 6.66 5.76
C GLY A 148 15.98 6.33 4.35
N LEU A 149 14.88 5.60 4.22
CA LEU A 149 14.31 5.22 2.91
C LEU A 149 13.48 6.35 2.32
N ASP A 150 13.52 6.49 0.99
CA ASP A 150 12.65 7.40 0.24
C ASP A 150 11.18 6.95 0.30
N TYR A 151 10.26 7.91 0.19
CA TYR A 151 8.81 7.68 0.24
C TYR A 151 8.34 6.66 -0.81
N SER A 152 8.99 6.62 -1.98
CA SER A 152 8.68 5.65 -3.05
C SER A 152 9.06 4.20 -2.74
N SER A 153 9.77 3.96 -1.62
CA SER A 153 10.09 2.62 -1.11
C SER A 153 8.96 2.02 -0.26
N TYR A 154 7.95 2.83 0.06
CA TYR A 154 6.82 2.46 0.90
C TYR A 154 5.57 2.17 0.08
N PHE A 155 4.73 1.30 0.62
CA PHE A 155 3.42 0.97 0.08
C PHE A 155 2.42 0.72 1.20
N LEU A 156 1.13 0.90 0.94
CA LEU A 156 0.07 0.57 1.88
C LEU A 156 -0.21 -0.93 1.81
N VAL A 157 -0.28 -1.58 2.97
CA VAL A 157 -0.72 -2.97 3.11
C VAL A 157 -1.97 -2.99 3.97
N ARG A 158 -3.08 -3.46 3.41
CA ARG A 158 -4.34 -3.63 4.13
C ARG A 158 -4.70 -5.10 4.30
N VAL A 159 -5.27 -5.43 5.45
CA VAL A 159 -5.87 -6.74 5.76
C VAL A 159 -7.36 -6.51 5.99
N PRO A 160 -8.19 -6.41 4.93
CA PRO A 160 -9.54 -5.85 5.05
C PRO A 160 -10.44 -6.65 5.98
N SER A 161 -10.32 -7.98 5.97
CA SER A 161 -11.12 -8.86 6.83
C SER A 161 -10.86 -8.65 8.32
N LEU A 162 -9.71 -8.09 8.69
CA LEU A 162 -9.36 -7.83 10.09
C LEU A 162 -9.35 -6.34 10.43
N ASN A 163 -9.73 -5.47 9.48
CA ASN A 163 -9.66 -4.02 9.60
C ASN A 163 -8.27 -3.52 10.07
N LEU A 164 -7.20 -4.11 9.52
CA LEU A 164 -5.81 -3.72 9.83
C LEU A 164 -5.14 -3.04 8.64
N PHE A 165 -4.34 -2.03 8.93
CA PHE A 165 -3.60 -1.26 7.95
C PHE A 165 -2.15 -1.07 8.41
N PHE A 166 -1.24 -1.21 7.46
CA PHE A 166 0.20 -1.08 7.69
C PHE A 166 0.82 -0.29 6.55
N LEU A 167 1.95 0.37 6.81
CA LEU A 167 2.92 0.66 5.76
C LEU A 167 3.87 -0.51 5.61
N GLY A 168 4.04 -0.97 4.38
CA GLY A 168 5.05 -1.95 4.00
C GLY A 168 6.26 -1.27 3.39
N PHE A 169 7.44 -1.82 3.64
CA PHE A 169 8.68 -1.52 2.94
C PHE A 169 9.62 -2.73 3.01
N ARG A 170 10.70 -2.69 2.23
CA ARG A 170 11.74 -3.73 2.27
C ARG A 170 13.00 -3.21 2.95
N SER A 171 13.58 -3.99 3.85
CA SER A 171 14.89 -3.73 4.45
C SER A 171 15.67 -5.03 4.52
N ASN A 172 16.92 -5.03 4.04
CA ASN A 172 17.76 -6.23 3.97
C ASN A 172 17.06 -7.44 3.31
N ASN A 173 16.28 -7.18 2.26
CA ASN A 173 15.47 -8.17 1.54
C ASN A 173 14.33 -8.83 2.36
N GLU A 174 14.03 -8.31 3.56
CA GLU A 174 12.90 -8.71 4.38
C GLU A 174 11.73 -7.73 4.21
N LEU A 175 10.50 -8.26 4.20
CA LEU A 175 9.29 -7.45 4.25
C LEU A 175 9.07 -6.96 5.68
N MET A 176 9.05 -5.63 5.84
CA MET A 176 8.76 -4.95 7.09
C MET A 176 7.39 -4.31 7.01
N LEU A 177 6.63 -4.35 8.11
CA LEU A 177 5.33 -3.73 8.25
C LEU A 177 5.34 -2.77 9.45
N VAL A 178 4.73 -1.60 9.29
CA VAL A 178 4.55 -0.58 10.31
C VAL A 178 3.05 -0.42 10.55
N PRO A 179 2.52 -0.82 11.71
CA PRO A 179 1.10 -0.63 12.02
C PRO A 179 0.71 0.85 11.97
N LEU A 180 -0.44 1.16 11.35
CA LEU A 180 -0.98 2.52 11.37
C LEU A 180 -1.67 2.85 12.69
N THR A 181 -2.16 1.85 13.43
CA THR A 181 -2.86 2.00 14.69
C THR A 181 -2.35 1.00 15.71
N ASP A 182 -2.46 1.34 16.99
CA ASP A 182 -2.20 0.39 18.07
C ASP A 182 -3.19 -0.77 18.04
N ASN A 183 -2.74 -1.97 18.41
CA ASN A 183 -3.59 -3.12 18.70
C ASN A 183 -2.98 -3.90 19.86
N PRO A 184 -3.41 -3.63 21.11
CA PRO A 184 -2.84 -4.26 22.29
C PRO A 184 -2.96 -5.79 22.29
N LYS A 185 -4.06 -6.34 21.73
CA LYS A 185 -4.27 -7.79 21.65
C LYS A 185 -3.20 -8.50 20.81
N MET A 186 -2.71 -7.83 19.78
CA MET A 186 -1.69 -8.34 18.86
C MET A 186 -0.29 -7.75 19.13
N GLU A 187 -0.16 -6.95 20.21
CA GLU A 187 1.05 -6.20 20.56
C GLU A 187 1.56 -5.26 19.45
N PHE A 188 0.66 -4.78 18.59
CA PHE A 188 1.00 -3.79 17.58
C PHE A 188 1.04 -2.40 18.21
N LYS A 189 2.14 -1.69 17.94
CA LYS A 189 2.32 -0.29 18.30
C LYS A 189 2.38 0.53 17.02
N ALA A 190 1.57 1.57 16.91
CA ALA A 190 1.54 2.45 15.76
C ALA A 190 2.94 3.04 15.51
N GLY A 191 3.37 3.06 14.24
CA GLY A 191 4.68 3.58 13.86
C GLY A 191 5.88 2.67 14.16
N ALA A 192 5.71 1.59 14.94
CA ALA A 192 6.80 0.66 15.25
C ALA A 192 6.94 -0.40 14.14
N SER A 193 8.08 -0.40 13.45
CA SER A 193 8.36 -1.40 12.40
C SER A 193 8.55 -2.81 12.97
N MET A 194 7.97 -3.79 12.29
CA MET A 194 8.03 -5.21 12.66
C MET A 194 8.23 -6.07 11.41
N LYS A 195 8.88 -7.23 11.55
CA LYS A 195 8.95 -8.21 10.46
C LYS A 195 7.55 -8.68 10.09
N ALA A 196 7.24 -8.77 8.80
CA ALA A 196 5.94 -9.21 8.34
C ALA A 196 5.58 -10.62 8.80
N GLU A 197 6.56 -11.52 8.93
CA GLU A 197 6.37 -12.86 9.50
C GLU A 197 5.79 -12.81 10.92
N LYS A 198 6.30 -11.91 11.78
CA LYS A 198 5.79 -11.74 13.14
C LYS A 198 4.36 -11.18 13.13
N VAL A 199 4.10 -10.18 12.27
CA VAL A 199 2.77 -9.60 12.12
C VAL A 199 1.76 -10.65 11.64
N PHE A 200 2.07 -11.39 10.58
CA PHE A 200 1.16 -12.38 10.02
C PHE A 200 0.94 -13.57 10.95
N SER A 201 1.97 -14.00 11.69
CA SER A 201 1.81 -15.01 12.74
C SER A 201 0.89 -14.53 13.87
N ALA A 202 0.98 -13.26 14.27
CA ALA A 202 0.13 -12.69 15.32
C ALA A 202 -1.34 -12.57 14.92
N ILE A 203 -1.63 -12.26 13.65
CA ILE A 203 -3.03 -12.11 13.16
C ILE A 203 -3.65 -13.44 12.69
N LEU A 204 -2.85 -14.48 12.48
CA LEU A 204 -3.30 -15.77 11.94
C LEU A 204 -4.42 -16.44 12.76
N PRO A 205 -4.41 -16.44 14.11
CA PRO A 205 -5.51 -17.01 14.89
C PRO A 205 -6.85 -16.32 14.59
N ASP A 206 -6.86 -15.00 14.53
CA ASP A 206 -8.06 -14.21 14.23
C ASP A 206 -8.51 -14.43 12.77
N ALA A 207 -7.57 -14.55 11.83
CA ALA A 207 -7.88 -14.90 10.45
C ALA A 207 -8.53 -16.29 10.35
N LYS A 208 -8.00 -17.31 11.06
CA LYS A 208 -8.56 -18.68 11.06
C LYS A 208 -9.96 -18.72 11.69
N ALA A 209 -10.17 -17.99 12.78
CA ALA A 209 -11.47 -17.87 13.45
C ALA A 209 -12.49 -17.00 12.69
N HIS A 210 -12.07 -16.29 11.64
CA HIS A 210 -12.92 -15.37 10.90
C HIS A 210 -13.99 -16.09 10.09
N ASN A 211 -15.26 -15.69 10.25
CA ASN A 211 -16.42 -16.29 9.56
C ASN A 211 -16.62 -15.82 8.11
N GLY A 212 -15.81 -14.87 7.63
CA GLY A 212 -15.84 -14.37 6.25
C GLY A 212 -16.60 -13.06 6.06
N LEU A 213 -17.26 -12.54 7.09
CA LEU A 213 -17.96 -11.25 7.03
C LEU A 213 -17.04 -10.08 7.42
N PRO A 214 -17.11 -8.91 6.75
CA PRO A 214 -16.33 -7.74 7.17
C PRO A 214 -16.57 -7.39 8.65
N ARG A 215 -15.52 -7.01 9.36
CA ARG A 215 -15.58 -6.54 10.75
C ARG A 215 -15.32 -5.04 10.85
#